data_AF-A0AAJ0CKS3-F1
#
_entry.id   AF-A0AAJ0CKS3-F1
#
_cell.length_a   1.000
_cell.length_b   1.000
_cell.length_c   1.000
_cell.angle_alpha   90.00
_cell.angle_beta   90.00
_cell.angle_gamma   90.00
#
_symmetry.space_group_name_H-M   'P 1'
#
loop_
_entity.id
_entity.type
_entity.pdbx_description
1 polymer ?
#
loop_
_entity_poly.entity_id
_entity_poly.type
_entity_poly.pdbx_seq_one_letter_code
_entity_poly.pdbx_strand_id
1 'polypeptide(L)'
;MAATRRSSQLNSQADVKPSQAESTPPRAATQNKRKRKASTSVPASTSKATAKSQRPTTPTKRRTQHIQAAPPLTPTPSAATVIAEPAEGTKPRNPKVARLADPRGTNATLLSPETSRIITSKNIEPESPSKAPGKNITTENLLSTACAHLIEVDERMRPLVEKNHCKVFSPEGLAEKIDPFESLASGIISQQVSGAAAKSIKAKFIALFDNQDHGPSFPHPSEVAPCTIEKLRTAGLSQRKAEYIKGLAEKFTSGELSGKILHEVPYEELVEKLIAVRGLGRWSIEMFACFGLKRMDVFSVGDLGVQRGMAAFVGRDVAKLKSKGGKWKYMSEKEMLEISEKFAPYRSLFMWLMWRVEDSFTDVSTLE
;
A
#
# COMPACT_ATOMS: atom_id res chain seq x y z
N MET A 1 -7.07 19.81 -69.68
CA MET A 1 -6.87 21.28 -69.59
C MET A 1 -5.46 21.54 -69.01
N ALA A 2 -5.02 22.80 -68.94
CA ALA A 2 -3.73 23.23 -68.36
C ALA A 2 -3.53 22.66 -66.93
N ALA A 3 -2.33 22.34 -66.43
CA ALA A 3 -1.10 23.15 -66.29
C ALA A 3 -1.32 24.39 -65.38
N THR A 4 -0.41 24.78 -64.48
CA THR A 4 1.07 24.67 -64.55
C THR A 4 1.73 24.53 -63.17
N ARG A 5 2.96 23.99 -63.13
CA ARG A 5 3.90 24.04 -61.98
C ARG A 5 4.28 25.49 -61.61
N ARG A 6 4.74 25.75 -60.37
CA ARG A 6 6.16 26.10 -60.08
C ARG A 6 6.46 26.29 -58.59
N SER A 7 7.76 26.30 -58.29
CA SER A 7 8.39 26.41 -56.97
C SER A 7 9.63 27.32 -57.01
N SER A 8 9.89 28.05 -55.93
CA SER A 8 11.16 28.74 -55.59
C SER A 8 11.03 29.22 -54.14
N GLN A 9 11.84 28.79 -53.16
CA GLN A 9 13.30 28.95 -52.94
C GLN A 9 13.78 30.38 -52.65
N LEU A 10 14.33 30.53 -51.43
CA LEU A 10 15.53 31.29 -51.02
C LEU A 10 15.62 32.80 -51.34
N ASN A 11 15.88 33.60 -50.29
CA ASN A 11 17.20 34.24 -50.19
C ASN A 11 17.65 34.53 -48.74
N SER A 12 18.97 34.67 -48.53
CA SER A 12 19.64 35.36 -47.41
C SER A 12 20.03 36.78 -47.86
N GLN A 13 20.74 37.69 -47.18
CA GLN A 13 21.68 37.75 -46.03
C GLN A 13 21.34 39.04 -45.20
N ALA A 14 21.58 39.14 -43.88
CA ALA A 14 22.81 39.45 -43.11
C ALA A 14 23.30 40.93 -43.18
N ASP A 15 24.24 41.28 -42.28
CA ASP A 15 24.85 42.62 -42.00
C ASP A 15 24.03 43.61 -41.11
N VAL A 16 24.63 44.43 -40.23
CA VAL A 16 26.03 44.53 -39.73
C VAL A 16 26.10 45.04 -38.27
N LYS A 17 27.25 44.91 -37.60
CA LYS A 17 27.53 45.29 -36.19
C LYS A 17 28.46 46.52 -36.10
N PRO A 18 28.34 47.41 -35.09
CA PRO A 18 29.31 47.45 -33.96
C PRO A 18 28.60 47.44 -32.57
N SER A 19 29.18 47.02 -31.44
CA SER A 19 30.47 47.36 -30.75
C SER A 19 30.43 48.74 -30.08
N GLN A 20 30.91 49.00 -28.85
CA GLN A 20 31.83 48.28 -27.92
C GLN A 20 31.17 48.11 -26.51
N ALA A 21 31.54 47.20 -25.60
CA ALA A 21 32.83 46.92 -24.90
C ALA A 21 33.23 48.02 -23.89
N GLU A 22 33.95 47.77 -22.78
CA GLU A 22 34.57 46.53 -22.21
C GLU A 22 34.28 46.50 -20.66
N SER A 23 35.00 45.97 -19.65
CA SER A 23 36.31 45.31 -19.49
C SER A 23 36.34 44.16 -18.45
N THR A 24 36.42 42.92 -18.95
CA THR A 24 37.55 41.96 -18.78
C THR A 24 38.80 42.35 -17.91
N PRO A 25 39.73 41.42 -17.53
CA PRO A 25 39.61 39.98 -17.18
C PRO A 25 40.44 39.54 -15.90
N PRO A 26 41.37 38.54 -15.85
CA PRO A 26 41.12 37.15 -15.38
C PRO A 26 42.20 36.53 -14.43
N ARG A 27 42.17 35.17 -14.33
CA ARG A 27 43.28 34.24 -13.98
C ARG A 27 43.59 34.05 -12.47
N ALA A 28 44.21 32.95 -12.02
CA ALA A 28 44.80 31.78 -12.72
C ALA A 28 44.57 30.45 -11.97
N ALA A 29 44.93 29.33 -12.62
CA ALA A 29 44.98 27.99 -12.03
C ALA A 29 46.39 27.59 -11.58
N THR A 30 46.52 26.60 -10.69
CA THR A 30 47.82 26.04 -10.28
C THR A 30 47.81 24.52 -10.23
N GLN A 31 48.86 23.88 -10.79
CA GLN A 31 49.18 22.46 -10.59
C GLN A 31 50.45 22.33 -9.75
N ASN A 32 50.53 21.30 -8.90
CA ASN A 32 51.77 20.57 -8.58
C ASN A 32 51.35 19.14 -8.15
N LYS A 33 51.87 17.98 -8.61
CA LYS A 33 53.17 17.49 -9.14
C LYS A 33 54.26 17.18 -8.10
N ARG A 34 54.91 16.01 -8.33
CA ARG A 34 56.07 15.37 -7.63
C ARG A 34 55.67 14.53 -6.39
N LYS A 35 56.30 13.38 -6.09
CA LYS A 35 57.28 12.53 -6.85
C LYS A 35 57.32 11.07 -6.30
N ARG A 36 57.65 10.11 -7.18
CA ARG A 36 58.60 8.95 -7.08
C ARG A 36 59.26 8.62 -5.71
N LYS A 37 59.67 7.38 -5.37
CA LYS A 37 60.16 6.23 -6.22
C LYS A 37 60.31 4.90 -5.42
N ALA A 38 60.45 3.77 -6.14
CA ALA A 38 61.18 2.51 -5.78
C ALA A 38 60.70 1.70 -4.54
N SER A 39 60.56 0.36 -4.51
CA SER A 39 61.27 -0.81 -5.11
C SER A 39 62.59 -1.19 -4.39
N THR A 40 62.95 -2.49 -4.22
CA THR A 40 62.39 -3.72 -4.84
C THR A 40 61.84 -4.72 -3.80
N SER A 41 62.12 -6.02 -3.63
CA SER A 41 63.04 -7.03 -4.22
C SER A 41 62.43 -8.47 -4.15
N VAL A 42 63.12 -9.48 -4.68
CA VAL A 42 62.79 -10.93 -4.76
C VAL A 42 64.11 -11.73 -4.93
N PRO A 43 64.26 -13.06 -4.68
CA PRO A 43 63.49 -14.14 -5.37
C PRO A 43 63.33 -15.53 -4.66
N ALA A 44 62.65 -16.45 -5.39
CA ALA A 44 62.83 -17.92 -5.43
C ALA A 44 62.28 -18.80 -4.25
N SER A 45 61.91 -20.09 -4.46
CA SER A 45 62.07 -20.98 -5.64
C SER A 45 60.96 -22.06 -5.79
N THR A 46 60.56 -22.36 -7.05
CA THR A 46 60.11 -23.69 -7.58
C THR A 46 58.86 -24.41 -7.00
N SER A 47 58.07 -25.21 -7.74
CA SER A 47 58.04 -25.55 -9.19
C SER A 47 56.77 -26.34 -9.61
N LYS A 48 56.32 -26.15 -10.88
CA LYS A 48 55.59 -27.10 -11.78
C LYS A 48 54.24 -27.69 -11.28
N ALA A 49 53.22 -27.95 -12.11
CA ALA A 49 52.97 -27.78 -13.55
C ALA A 49 51.47 -27.36 -13.74
N THR A 50 50.72 -27.41 -14.86
CA THR A 50 50.85 -28.02 -16.20
C THR A 50 50.06 -27.17 -17.22
N ALA A 51 50.35 -27.27 -18.52
CA ALA A 51 49.72 -26.44 -19.56
C ALA A 51 48.68 -27.17 -20.45
N LYS A 52 47.73 -26.42 -21.00
CA LYS A 52 47.02 -26.69 -22.27
C LYS A 52 46.65 -25.35 -22.94
N SER A 53 46.51 -25.36 -24.27
CA SER A 53 46.54 -24.15 -25.11
C SER A 53 45.27 -23.95 -25.93
N GLN A 54 44.80 -22.70 -26.06
CA GLN A 54 43.88 -22.24 -27.10
C GLN A 54 44.24 -20.82 -27.58
N ARG A 55 43.84 -20.47 -28.81
CA ARG A 55 44.19 -19.21 -29.51
C ARG A 55 43.32 -18.02 -29.07
N PRO A 56 43.79 -16.76 -29.23
CA PRO A 56 43.05 -15.58 -28.81
C PRO A 56 41.85 -15.25 -29.72
N THR A 57 40.78 -14.73 -29.13
CA THR A 57 39.61 -14.17 -29.82
C THR A 57 39.27 -12.78 -29.27
N THR A 58 38.85 -11.87 -30.16
CA THR A 58 38.59 -10.46 -29.85
C THR A 58 37.32 -10.29 -29.00
N PRO A 59 37.30 -9.43 -27.97
CA PRO A 59 36.15 -9.33 -27.06
C PRO A 59 34.92 -8.69 -27.71
N THR A 60 33.86 -9.47 -27.90
CA THR A 60 32.54 -8.99 -28.34
C THR A 60 31.95 -8.02 -27.30
N LYS A 61 31.55 -6.81 -27.72
CA LYS A 61 30.86 -5.84 -26.85
C LYS A 61 29.60 -6.47 -26.26
N ARG A 62 29.58 -6.68 -24.95
CA ARG A 62 28.42 -7.17 -24.21
C ARG A 62 27.31 -6.12 -24.23
N ARG A 63 26.34 -6.27 -25.14
CA ARG A 63 25.14 -5.43 -25.22
C ARG A 63 24.41 -5.49 -23.88
N THR A 64 24.53 -4.46 -23.07
CA THR A 64 23.73 -4.27 -21.86
C THR A 64 22.26 -4.19 -22.26
N GLN A 65 21.53 -5.29 -22.04
CA GLN A 65 20.07 -5.24 -22.05
C GLN A 65 19.65 -4.28 -20.95
N HIS A 66 18.81 -3.31 -21.32
CA HIS A 66 18.26 -2.37 -20.37
C HIS A 66 17.25 -3.12 -19.51
N ILE A 67 17.67 -3.62 -18.34
CA ILE A 67 16.75 -4.19 -17.37
C ILE A 67 15.80 -3.07 -16.98
N GLN A 68 14.55 -3.16 -17.42
CA GLN A 68 13.49 -2.30 -16.91
C GLN A 68 13.35 -2.63 -15.43
N ALA A 69 13.59 -1.64 -14.56
CA ALA A 69 13.33 -1.80 -13.14
C ALA A 69 11.84 -2.07 -12.98
N ALA A 70 11.50 -3.26 -12.45
CA ALA A 70 10.14 -3.56 -12.06
C ALA A 70 9.62 -2.47 -11.11
N PRO A 71 8.33 -2.09 -11.18
CA PRO A 71 7.78 -1.08 -10.29
C PRO A 71 8.01 -1.49 -8.82
N PRO A 72 8.24 -0.53 -7.92
CA PRO A 72 8.33 -0.84 -6.50
C PRO A 72 7.06 -1.55 -6.06
N LEU A 73 7.21 -2.67 -5.35
CA LEU A 73 6.08 -3.47 -4.86
C LEU A 73 5.34 -2.69 -3.75
N THR A 74 4.41 -1.83 -4.14
CA THR A 74 3.23 -1.55 -3.30
C THR A 74 2.59 -2.89 -2.99
N PRO A 75 2.36 -3.25 -1.72
CA PRO A 75 1.76 -4.53 -1.40
C PRO A 75 0.38 -4.61 -2.06
N THR A 76 0.20 -5.57 -2.95
CA THR A 76 -1.03 -5.77 -3.74
C THR A 76 -2.23 -6.02 -2.82
N PRO A 77 -3.49 -5.94 -3.31
CA PRO A 77 -4.69 -6.12 -2.49
C PRO A 77 -4.69 -7.37 -1.58
N SER A 78 -3.92 -8.41 -1.90
CA SER A 78 -3.65 -9.55 -1.00
C SER A 78 -3.14 -9.14 0.40
N ALA A 79 -2.35 -8.08 0.52
CA ALA A 79 -1.88 -7.58 1.81
C ALA A 79 -3.00 -6.87 2.59
N ALA A 80 -3.88 -6.14 1.90
CA ALA A 80 -5.11 -5.61 2.50
C ALA A 80 -6.06 -6.75 2.93
N THR A 81 -6.11 -7.87 2.17
CA THR A 81 -6.85 -9.07 2.56
C THR A 81 -6.34 -9.69 3.86
N VAL A 82 -5.03 -9.74 4.10
CA VAL A 82 -4.47 -10.26 5.37
C VAL A 82 -4.72 -9.31 6.55
N ILE A 83 -4.72 -7.99 6.31
CA ILE A 83 -5.14 -7.00 7.32
C ILE A 83 -6.65 -7.14 7.64
N ALA A 84 -7.45 -7.57 6.65
CA ALA A 84 -8.88 -7.83 6.78
C ALA A 84 -9.24 -9.24 7.31
N GLU A 85 -8.26 -10.09 7.60
CA GLU A 85 -8.51 -11.49 8.00
C GLU A 85 -9.19 -11.52 9.38
N PRO A 86 -10.34 -12.19 9.55
CA PRO A 86 -10.98 -12.33 10.85
C PRO A 86 -10.10 -13.12 11.82
N ALA A 87 -10.15 -12.78 13.10
CA ALA A 87 -9.45 -13.53 14.14
C ALA A 87 -9.90 -15.01 14.14
N GLU A 88 -8.96 -15.96 14.20
CA GLU A 88 -9.27 -17.38 14.00
C GLU A 88 -10.18 -17.93 15.11
N GLY A 89 -11.29 -18.51 14.68
CA GLY A 89 -12.33 -19.07 15.53
C GLY A 89 -13.48 -19.62 14.68
N THR A 90 -14.22 -20.59 15.22
CA THR A 90 -15.29 -21.29 14.49
C THR A 90 -16.32 -20.29 13.93
N LYS A 91 -16.60 -20.36 12.61
CA LYS A 91 -17.45 -19.44 11.81
C LYS A 91 -18.41 -18.61 12.68
N PRO A 92 -18.25 -17.27 12.78
CA PRO A 92 -18.98 -16.47 13.76
C PRO A 92 -20.48 -16.51 13.53
N ARG A 93 -21.18 -17.35 14.29
CA ARG A 93 -22.65 -17.42 14.37
C ARG A 93 -23.20 -16.29 15.26
N ASN A 94 -22.55 -15.13 15.23
CA ASN A 94 -23.04 -13.92 15.87
C ASN A 94 -24.31 -13.49 15.11
N PRO A 95 -25.37 -13.03 15.80
CA PRO A 95 -26.50 -12.41 15.10
C PRO A 95 -26.02 -11.16 14.35
N LYS A 96 -26.59 -10.91 13.16
CA LYS A 96 -26.49 -9.61 12.51
C LYS A 96 -27.32 -8.63 13.34
N VAL A 97 -26.66 -7.86 14.21
CA VAL A 97 -27.31 -6.82 15.01
C VAL A 97 -27.15 -5.50 14.28
N ALA A 98 -28.27 -4.86 13.96
CA ALA A 98 -28.29 -3.50 13.44
C ALA A 98 -27.72 -2.52 14.49
N ARG A 99 -26.46 -2.13 14.30
CA ARG A 99 -25.80 -1.07 15.08
C ARG A 99 -25.82 0.23 14.29
N LEU A 100 -25.75 1.36 14.99
CA LEU A 100 -25.53 2.65 14.34
C LEU A 100 -24.14 2.64 13.67
N ALA A 101 -24.08 3.07 12.41
CA ALA A 101 -22.85 3.12 11.63
C ALA A 101 -22.46 4.57 11.31
N ASP A 102 -21.17 4.87 11.40
CA ASP A 102 -20.58 6.16 11.01
C ASP A 102 -19.54 5.89 9.92
N PRO A 103 -19.71 6.39 8.69
CA PRO A 103 -18.73 6.22 7.63
C PRO A 103 -17.31 6.73 7.99
N ARG A 104 -17.18 7.72 8.88
CA ARG A 104 -15.90 8.27 9.34
C ARG A 104 -15.34 7.56 10.58
N GLY A 105 -16.22 6.95 11.35
CA GLY A 105 -15.91 6.18 12.55
C GLY A 105 -15.56 4.72 12.25
N THR A 106 -15.24 3.98 13.31
CA THR A 106 -15.02 2.53 13.28
C THR A 106 -16.35 1.80 13.20
N ASN A 107 -16.53 0.94 12.19
CA ASN A 107 -17.73 0.10 12.03
C ASN A 107 -17.48 -1.39 12.30
N ALA A 108 -16.22 -1.75 12.52
CA ALA A 108 -15.79 -3.09 12.90
C ALA A 108 -16.43 -3.58 14.22
N THR A 109 -16.30 -4.88 14.47
CA THR A 109 -16.47 -5.47 15.79
C THR A 109 -15.06 -5.77 16.33
N LEU A 110 -14.52 -4.90 17.19
CA LEU A 110 -13.14 -5.08 17.67
C LEU A 110 -13.10 -5.99 18.90
N LEU A 111 -12.03 -6.76 19.03
CA LEU A 111 -11.64 -7.38 20.28
C LEU A 111 -10.71 -6.43 21.06
N SER A 112 -10.92 -6.34 22.37
CA SER A 112 -9.90 -5.93 23.34
C SER A 112 -8.99 -7.13 23.57
N PRO A 113 -7.70 -7.08 23.17
CA PRO A 113 -6.77 -8.16 23.52
C PRO A 113 -6.72 -8.36 25.03
N GLU A 114 -6.70 -7.25 25.77
CA GLU A 114 -6.41 -7.18 27.20
C GLU A 114 -7.49 -7.84 28.09
N THR A 115 -8.70 -8.05 27.55
CA THR A 115 -9.85 -8.55 28.33
C THR A 115 -10.77 -9.52 27.56
N SER A 116 -10.44 -9.86 26.31
CA SER A 116 -11.32 -10.57 25.36
C SER A 116 -12.71 -9.94 25.15
N ARG A 117 -12.91 -8.69 25.60
CA ARG A 117 -14.19 -7.98 25.49
C ARG A 117 -14.42 -7.50 24.07
N ILE A 118 -15.67 -7.54 23.64
CA ILE A 118 -16.10 -7.05 22.33
C ILE A 118 -16.38 -5.55 22.44
N ILE A 119 -15.84 -4.77 21.52
CA ILE A 119 -15.99 -3.32 21.42
C ILE A 119 -16.71 -3.01 20.10
N THR A 120 -17.82 -2.27 20.20
CA THR A 120 -18.68 -1.91 19.05
C THR A 120 -19.28 -0.53 19.22
N SER A 121 -19.60 0.11 18.09
CA SER A 121 -20.57 1.21 18.02
C SER A 121 -21.88 0.86 18.74
N LYS A 122 -22.54 1.88 19.30
CA LYS A 122 -23.76 1.70 20.10
C LYS A 122 -24.84 0.94 19.33
N ASN A 123 -25.51 0.03 20.04
CA ASN A 123 -26.73 -0.61 19.54
C ASN A 123 -27.80 0.46 19.28
N ILE A 124 -28.69 0.17 18.35
CA ILE A 124 -29.93 0.92 18.19
C ILE A 124 -30.89 0.38 19.24
N GLU A 125 -31.03 1.11 20.35
CA GLU A 125 -32.18 0.91 21.25
C GLU A 125 -33.47 1.10 20.43
N PRO A 126 -34.52 0.29 20.66
CA PRO A 126 -35.78 0.44 19.93
C PRO A 126 -36.41 1.80 20.28
N GLU A 127 -36.29 2.77 19.37
CA GLU A 127 -36.86 4.10 19.59
C GLU A 127 -38.39 3.99 19.79
N SER A 128 -38.90 4.74 20.77
CA SER A 128 -40.33 4.77 21.08
C SER A 128 -41.15 5.04 19.81
N PRO A 129 -42.26 4.30 19.57
CA PRO A 129 -43.00 4.35 18.30
C PRO A 129 -43.66 5.71 17.98
N SER A 130 -43.57 6.68 18.89
CA SER A 130 -43.98 8.08 18.69
C SER A 130 -42.98 8.93 17.90
N LYS A 131 -41.80 8.39 17.54
CA LYS A 131 -40.73 9.13 16.84
C LYS A 131 -40.62 8.70 15.39
N ALA A 132 -40.64 9.65 14.46
CA ALA A 132 -40.51 9.36 13.03
C ALA A 132 -39.14 8.72 12.73
N PRO A 133 -39.06 7.66 11.89
CA PRO A 133 -37.81 6.96 11.62
C PRO A 133 -36.83 7.89 10.89
N GLY A 134 -35.75 8.26 11.58
CA GLY A 134 -34.64 8.96 10.95
C GLY A 134 -33.99 8.10 9.85
N LYS A 135 -33.36 8.75 8.86
CA LYS A 135 -32.48 8.09 7.87
C LYS A 135 -31.18 7.64 8.53
N ASN A 136 -31.29 6.80 9.56
CA ASN A 136 -30.18 6.33 10.36
C ASN A 136 -29.37 5.31 9.55
N ILE A 137 -28.09 5.60 9.36
CA ILE A 137 -27.16 4.68 8.69
C ILE A 137 -26.81 3.58 9.69
N THR A 138 -26.99 2.33 9.30
CA THR A 138 -26.80 1.14 10.15
C THR A 138 -25.83 0.17 9.50
N THR A 139 -25.28 -0.76 10.29
CA THR A 139 -24.45 -1.86 9.76
C THR A 139 -25.17 -2.78 8.77
N GLU A 140 -26.49 -2.62 8.57
CA GLU A 140 -27.26 -3.36 7.55
C GLU A 140 -27.41 -2.58 6.24
N ASN A 141 -27.61 -1.25 6.31
CA ASN A 141 -27.84 -0.40 5.14
C ASN A 141 -26.61 0.42 4.68
N LEU A 142 -25.49 0.36 5.41
CA LEU A 142 -24.29 1.15 5.16
C LEU A 142 -23.75 0.97 3.72
N LEU A 143 -23.58 -0.27 3.27
CA LEU A 143 -23.06 -0.56 1.92
C LEU A 143 -24.04 -0.14 0.81
N SER A 144 -25.34 -0.42 0.95
CA SER A 144 -26.32 -0.03 -0.07
C SER A 144 -26.46 1.49 -0.17
N THR A 145 -26.40 2.20 0.96
CA THR A 145 -26.35 3.68 1.00
C THR A 145 -25.10 4.21 0.32
N ALA A 146 -23.93 3.63 0.62
CA ALA A 146 -22.66 4.02 0.00
C ALA A 146 -22.65 3.78 -1.52
N CYS A 147 -23.17 2.63 -1.97
CA CYS A 147 -23.31 2.29 -3.38
C CYS A 147 -24.24 3.27 -4.12
N ALA A 148 -25.39 3.61 -3.53
CA ALA A 148 -26.33 4.57 -4.11
C ALA A 148 -25.70 5.97 -4.25
N HIS A 149 -25.04 6.46 -3.20
CA HIS A 149 -24.34 7.74 -3.22
C HIS A 149 -23.21 7.80 -4.26
N LEU A 150 -22.41 6.74 -4.41
CA LEU A 150 -21.36 6.68 -5.42
C LEU A 150 -21.90 6.80 -6.86
N ILE A 151 -23.09 6.24 -7.11
CA ILE A 151 -23.79 6.32 -8.40
C ILE A 151 -24.40 7.72 -8.60
N GLU A 152 -25.00 8.30 -7.55
CA GLU A 152 -25.56 9.66 -7.55
C GLU A 152 -24.49 10.73 -7.84
N VAL A 153 -23.27 10.54 -7.34
CA VAL A 153 -22.12 11.44 -7.56
C VAL A 153 -21.53 11.30 -8.97
N ASP A 154 -21.43 10.07 -9.50
CA ASP A 154 -20.90 9.79 -10.84
C ASP A 154 -21.50 8.49 -11.38
N GLU A 155 -22.43 8.59 -12.33
CA GLU A 155 -23.16 7.47 -12.94
C GLU A 155 -22.23 6.37 -13.50
N ARG A 156 -20.98 6.72 -13.86
CA ARG A 156 -19.94 5.76 -14.30
C ARG A 156 -19.54 4.75 -13.20
N MET A 157 -19.89 5.01 -11.95
CA MET A 157 -19.72 4.06 -10.85
C MET A 157 -20.72 2.90 -10.90
N ARG A 158 -21.86 3.02 -11.57
CA ARG A 158 -22.90 1.98 -11.66
C ARG A 158 -22.36 0.60 -12.09
N PRO A 159 -21.72 0.44 -13.26
CA PRO A 159 -21.21 -0.87 -13.68
C PRO A 159 -20.12 -1.42 -12.75
N LEU A 160 -19.34 -0.56 -12.09
CA LEU A 160 -18.34 -0.99 -11.11
C LEU A 160 -19.01 -1.52 -9.84
N VAL A 161 -20.04 -0.84 -9.34
CA VAL A 161 -20.83 -1.24 -8.17
C VAL A 161 -21.59 -2.54 -8.44
N GLU A 162 -22.28 -2.64 -9.57
CA GLU A 162 -23.11 -3.79 -9.94
C GLU A 162 -22.27 -5.06 -10.22
N LYS A 163 -21.08 -4.93 -10.85
CA LYS A 163 -20.16 -6.06 -11.07
C LYS A 163 -19.43 -6.52 -9.79
N ASN A 164 -19.29 -5.67 -8.75
CA ASN A 164 -18.36 -5.92 -7.63
C ASN A 164 -18.98 -5.77 -6.23
N HIS A 165 -19.53 -6.85 -5.68
CA HIS A 165 -20.04 -6.87 -4.30
C HIS A 165 -18.92 -6.71 -3.24
N CYS A 166 -18.98 -5.64 -2.44
CA CYS A 166 -17.97 -5.33 -1.42
C CYS A 166 -18.24 -6.01 -0.07
N LYS A 167 -17.87 -7.30 0.06
CA LYS A 167 -18.00 -8.07 1.33
C LYS A 167 -17.41 -7.34 2.55
N VAL A 168 -16.34 -6.55 2.39
CA VAL A 168 -15.69 -5.83 3.51
C VAL A 168 -16.68 -4.96 4.28
N PHE A 169 -17.54 -4.24 3.57
CA PHE A 169 -18.52 -3.31 4.13
C PHE A 169 -19.95 -3.88 4.13
N SER A 170 -20.14 -5.13 3.68
CA SER A 170 -21.44 -5.80 3.78
C SER A 170 -21.79 -6.11 5.24
N PRO A 171 -23.07 -6.38 5.57
CA PRO A 171 -23.48 -6.67 6.94
C PRO A 171 -22.73 -7.85 7.57
N GLU A 172 -22.28 -8.80 6.75
CA GLU A 172 -21.40 -9.91 7.15
C GLU A 172 -19.99 -9.40 7.51
N GLY A 173 -19.37 -8.58 6.67
CA GLY A 173 -18.03 -8.04 6.90
C GLY A 173 -17.93 -7.05 8.07
N LEU A 174 -19.03 -6.37 8.41
CA LEU A 174 -19.13 -5.50 9.59
C LEU A 174 -19.41 -6.29 10.89
N ALA A 175 -19.92 -7.53 10.78
CA ALA A 175 -20.10 -8.47 11.89
C ALA A 175 -18.87 -9.36 12.16
N GLU A 176 -17.82 -9.27 11.32
CA GLU A 176 -16.54 -9.93 11.56
C GLU A 176 -15.85 -9.34 12.80
N LYS A 177 -15.36 -10.24 13.66
CA LYS A 177 -14.50 -9.89 14.80
C LYS A 177 -13.07 -9.69 14.31
N ILE A 178 -12.52 -8.51 14.59
CA ILE A 178 -11.14 -8.14 14.26
C ILE A 178 -10.38 -7.93 15.56
N ASP A 179 -9.30 -8.69 15.76
CA ASP A 179 -8.30 -8.34 16.76
C ASP A 179 -7.33 -7.29 16.18
N PRO A 180 -7.21 -6.10 16.79
CA PRO A 180 -6.35 -5.04 16.27
C PRO A 180 -4.85 -5.39 16.27
N PHE A 181 -4.39 -6.18 17.24
CA PHE A 181 -2.99 -6.61 17.32
C PHE A 181 -2.69 -7.67 16.27
N GLU A 182 -3.54 -8.69 16.12
CA GLU A 182 -3.42 -9.70 15.06
C GLU A 182 -3.42 -9.05 13.67
N SER A 183 -4.36 -8.14 13.41
CA SER A 183 -4.50 -7.48 12.10
C SER A 183 -3.25 -6.65 11.75
N LEU A 184 -2.74 -5.84 12.69
CA LEU A 184 -1.53 -5.05 12.49
C LEU A 184 -0.26 -5.91 12.40
N ALA A 185 -0.12 -6.93 13.26
CA ALA A 185 1.01 -7.85 13.23
C ALA A 185 1.02 -8.71 11.95
N SER A 186 -0.13 -9.24 11.53
CA SER A 186 -0.30 -9.97 10.26
C SER A 186 -0.02 -9.08 9.04
N GLY A 187 -0.35 -7.79 9.12
CA GLY A 187 0.09 -6.77 8.17
C GLY A 187 1.62 -6.67 8.07
N ILE A 188 2.32 -6.55 9.21
CA ILE A 188 3.80 -6.50 9.27
C ILE A 188 4.42 -7.82 8.75
N ILE A 189 3.86 -8.98 9.12
CA ILE A 189 4.26 -10.30 8.62
C ILE A 189 4.19 -10.34 7.08
N SER A 190 3.16 -9.74 6.48
CA SER A 190 2.89 -9.77 5.03
C SER A 190 3.73 -8.80 4.19
N GLN A 191 4.42 -7.83 4.79
CA GLN A 191 5.21 -6.84 4.03
C GLN A 191 6.30 -7.50 3.17
N GLN A 192 6.38 -7.14 1.89
CA GLN A 192 7.46 -7.55 0.96
C GLN A 192 7.63 -9.08 0.78
N VAL A 193 6.58 -9.88 1.01
CA VAL A 193 6.57 -11.33 0.78
C VAL A 193 5.32 -11.75 -0.01
N SER A 194 5.31 -12.96 -0.58
CA SER A 194 4.10 -13.53 -1.20
C SER A 194 3.07 -13.93 -0.13
N GLY A 195 1.78 -13.98 -0.49
CA GLY A 195 0.72 -14.41 0.44
C GLY A 195 0.94 -15.81 1.02
N ALA A 196 1.49 -16.74 0.23
CA ALA A 196 1.86 -18.08 0.70
C ALA A 196 2.99 -18.04 1.74
N ALA A 197 4.00 -17.19 1.53
CA ALA A 197 5.08 -16.99 2.50
C ALA A 197 4.58 -16.28 3.77
N ALA A 198 3.71 -15.27 3.63
CA ALA A 198 3.05 -14.60 4.75
C ALA A 198 2.26 -15.60 5.62
N LYS A 199 1.42 -16.43 5.00
CA LYS A 199 0.66 -17.49 5.71
C LYS A 199 1.57 -18.50 6.40
N SER A 200 2.66 -18.93 5.74
CA SER A 200 3.64 -19.84 6.36
C SER A 200 4.33 -19.22 7.58
N ILE A 201 4.67 -17.93 7.52
CA ILE A 201 5.28 -17.20 8.65
C ILE A 201 4.26 -16.96 9.76
N LYS A 202 3.00 -16.59 9.45
CA LYS A 202 1.92 -16.42 10.45
C LYS A 202 1.66 -17.72 11.22
N ALA A 203 1.52 -18.85 10.51
CA ALA A 203 1.32 -20.16 11.14
C ALA A 203 2.50 -20.57 12.04
N LYS A 204 3.75 -20.34 11.58
CA LYS A 204 4.95 -20.59 12.40
C LYS A 204 5.09 -19.65 13.59
N PHE A 205 4.60 -18.42 13.47
CA PHE A 205 4.60 -17.42 14.55
C PHE A 205 3.61 -17.82 15.65
N ILE A 206 2.39 -18.22 15.27
CA ILE A 206 1.38 -18.81 16.17
C ILE A 206 1.98 -20.02 16.92
N ALA A 207 2.64 -20.92 16.19
CA ALA A 207 3.28 -22.11 16.77
C ALA A 207 4.44 -21.83 17.77
N LEU A 208 4.87 -20.57 17.96
CA LEU A 208 5.80 -20.19 19.04
C LEU A 208 5.10 -19.99 20.41
N PHE A 209 3.77 -20.06 20.43
CA PHE A 209 2.90 -19.78 21.58
C PHE A 209 1.75 -20.79 21.70
N ASP A 210 1.80 -21.91 20.98
CA ASP A 210 0.76 -22.94 20.96
C ASP A 210 0.73 -23.71 22.30
N ASN A 211 -0.11 -23.21 23.21
CA ASN A 211 -0.38 -23.82 24.50
C ASN A 211 -1.46 -24.91 24.32
N GLN A 212 -1.10 -26.17 24.62
CA GLN A 212 -1.84 -27.39 24.26
C GLN A 212 -3.33 -27.37 24.67
N ASP A 213 -3.69 -26.64 25.73
CA ASP A 213 -5.04 -26.62 26.32
C ASP A 213 -6.09 -25.88 25.47
N HIS A 214 -5.68 -25.02 24.53
CA HIS A 214 -6.58 -24.14 23.76
C HIS A 214 -6.40 -24.22 22.24
N GLY A 215 -5.27 -24.78 21.79
CA GLY A 215 -4.94 -24.93 20.36
C GLY A 215 -4.48 -23.62 19.69
N PRO A 216 -4.13 -23.70 18.39
CA PRO A 216 -3.49 -22.60 17.69
C PRO A 216 -4.43 -21.39 17.58
N SER A 217 -3.99 -20.29 18.18
CA SER A 217 -4.66 -18.98 18.18
C SER A 217 -3.60 -17.88 18.12
N PHE A 218 -3.98 -16.66 17.70
CA PHE A 218 -2.99 -15.58 17.61
C PHE A 218 -2.57 -15.13 19.03
N PRO A 219 -1.26 -15.07 19.33
CA PRO A 219 -0.80 -14.82 20.70
C PRO A 219 -1.16 -13.42 21.20
N HIS A 220 -1.46 -13.32 22.49
CA HIS A 220 -1.78 -12.05 23.13
C HIS A 220 -0.52 -11.16 23.22
N PRO A 221 -0.63 -9.81 23.09
CA PRO A 221 0.48 -8.88 23.25
C PRO A 221 1.42 -9.16 24.43
N SER A 222 0.89 -9.54 25.59
CA SER A 222 1.70 -9.81 26.79
C SER A 222 2.55 -11.09 26.70
N GLU A 223 2.27 -11.99 25.76
CA GLU A 223 3.11 -13.17 25.49
C GLU A 223 4.24 -12.81 24.51
N VAL A 224 3.95 -11.94 23.54
CA VAL A 224 4.89 -11.50 22.50
C VAL A 224 5.89 -10.47 23.04
N ALA A 225 5.45 -9.51 23.88
CA ALA A 225 6.27 -8.45 24.43
C ALA A 225 7.51 -8.92 25.23
N PRO A 226 7.48 -9.97 26.08
CA PRO A 226 8.67 -10.48 26.77
C PRO A 226 9.58 -11.37 25.91
N CYS A 227 9.17 -11.78 24.70
CA CYS A 227 9.97 -12.69 23.88
C CYS A 227 11.25 -12.03 23.33
N THR A 228 12.34 -12.80 23.28
CA THR A 228 13.57 -12.36 22.61
C THR A 228 13.38 -12.27 21.10
N ILE A 229 14.10 -11.35 20.45
CA ILE A 229 14.05 -11.20 18.99
C ILE A 229 14.49 -12.49 18.29
N GLU A 230 15.44 -13.20 18.90
CA GLU A 230 15.96 -14.49 18.48
C GLU A 230 14.85 -15.55 18.46
N LYS A 231 14.01 -15.64 19.51
CA LYS A 231 12.84 -16.54 19.54
C LYS A 231 11.89 -16.19 18.39
N LEU A 232 11.47 -14.93 18.28
CA LEU A 232 10.50 -14.49 17.27
C LEU A 232 10.99 -14.74 15.83
N ARG A 233 12.30 -14.63 15.58
CA ARG A 233 12.91 -14.90 14.27
C ARG A 233 12.86 -16.38 13.86
N THR A 234 12.72 -17.33 14.77
CA THR A 234 12.62 -18.76 14.42
C THR A 234 11.38 -19.08 13.57
N ALA A 235 10.31 -18.28 13.65
CA ALA A 235 9.14 -18.35 12.78
C ALA A 235 9.41 -17.97 11.30
N GLY A 236 10.60 -17.46 10.97
CA GLY A 236 10.94 -16.93 9.65
C GLY A 236 10.76 -15.41 9.52
N LEU A 237 10.62 -14.69 10.64
CA LEU A 237 10.64 -13.23 10.65
C LEU A 237 12.05 -12.69 10.34
N SER A 238 12.11 -11.57 9.62
CA SER A 238 13.33 -10.78 9.55
C SER A 238 13.55 -10.04 10.87
N GLN A 239 14.81 -9.67 11.15
CA GLN A 239 15.19 -8.86 12.32
C GLN A 239 14.24 -7.67 12.56
N ARG A 240 14.01 -6.87 11.50
CA ARG A 240 13.13 -5.70 11.58
C ARG A 240 11.68 -6.07 11.86
N LYS A 241 11.13 -7.12 11.22
CA LYS A 241 9.73 -7.54 11.49
C LYS A 241 9.55 -8.02 12.93
N ALA A 242 10.53 -8.74 13.49
CA ALA A 242 10.52 -9.17 14.88
C ALA A 242 10.60 -7.98 15.85
N GLU A 243 11.48 -6.99 15.59
CA GLU A 243 11.52 -5.72 16.35
C GLU A 243 10.18 -4.97 16.29
N TYR A 244 9.57 -4.88 15.11
CA TYR A 244 8.32 -4.15 14.89
C TYR A 244 7.12 -4.82 15.60
N ILE A 245 7.02 -6.16 15.52
CA ILE A 245 5.95 -6.92 16.17
C ILE A 245 6.12 -6.91 17.70
N LYS A 246 7.36 -6.98 18.21
CA LYS A 246 7.65 -6.83 19.65
C LYS A 246 7.28 -5.42 20.15
N GLY A 247 7.70 -4.37 19.44
CA GLY A 247 7.37 -2.98 19.79
C GLY A 247 5.87 -2.66 19.70
N LEU A 248 5.16 -3.28 18.75
CA LEU A 248 3.69 -3.22 18.70
C LEU A 248 3.07 -3.91 19.93
N ALA A 249 3.56 -5.09 20.30
CA ALA A 249 3.08 -5.84 21.46
C ALA A 249 3.34 -5.09 22.79
N GLU A 250 4.48 -4.42 22.92
CA GLU A 250 4.80 -3.55 24.05
C GLU A 250 3.82 -2.37 24.18
N LYS A 251 3.43 -1.74 23.06
CA LYS A 251 2.46 -0.64 23.04
C LYS A 251 1.03 -1.06 23.40
N PHE A 252 0.62 -2.27 23.02
CA PHE A 252 -0.65 -2.85 23.51
C PHE A 252 -0.57 -3.25 25.00
N THR A 253 0.52 -3.91 25.41
CA THR A 253 0.70 -4.38 26.80
C THR A 253 0.80 -3.23 27.81
N SER A 254 1.27 -2.05 27.38
CA SER A 254 1.32 -0.82 28.18
C SER A 254 0.07 0.06 28.09
N GLY A 255 -0.91 -0.29 27.24
CA GLY A 255 -2.14 0.48 27.03
C GLY A 255 -1.98 1.77 26.22
N GLU A 256 -0.80 2.05 25.66
CA GLU A 256 -0.60 3.17 24.70
C GLU A 256 -1.45 2.97 23.44
N LEU A 257 -1.60 1.71 23.03
CA LEU A 257 -2.60 1.25 22.07
C LEU A 257 -3.55 0.29 22.79
N SER A 258 -4.83 0.31 22.40
CA SER A 258 -5.83 -0.69 22.81
C SER A 258 -6.95 -0.74 21.79
N GLY A 259 -7.74 -1.81 21.80
CA GLY A 259 -8.92 -1.92 20.92
C GLY A 259 -9.92 -0.77 21.14
N LYS A 260 -10.02 -0.24 22.37
CA LYS A 260 -10.89 0.91 22.68
C LYS A 260 -10.39 2.19 22.03
N ILE A 261 -9.11 2.52 22.21
CA ILE A 261 -8.49 3.72 21.62
C ILE A 261 -8.67 3.69 20.09
N LEU A 262 -8.34 2.57 19.44
CA LEU A 262 -8.42 2.44 17.98
C LEU A 262 -9.87 2.51 17.45
N HIS A 263 -10.86 2.11 18.26
CA HIS A 263 -12.28 2.28 17.92
C HIS A 263 -12.71 3.75 17.97
N GLU A 264 -12.36 4.46 19.04
CA GLU A 264 -12.94 5.76 19.41
C GLU A 264 -12.26 6.98 18.77
N VAL A 265 -10.95 6.95 18.49
CA VAL A 265 -10.22 8.15 18.04
C VAL A 265 -10.54 8.57 16.59
N PRO A 266 -10.53 9.87 16.26
CA PRO A 266 -10.63 10.39 14.88
C PRO A 266 -9.53 9.83 13.95
N TYR A 267 -9.73 9.96 12.64
CA TYR A 267 -8.81 9.38 11.64
C TYR A 267 -7.38 9.95 11.71
N GLU A 268 -7.20 11.26 11.90
CA GLU A 268 -5.84 11.84 11.99
C GLU A 268 -5.12 11.39 13.28
N GLU A 269 -5.80 11.36 14.43
CA GLU A 269 -5.23 10.84 15.68
C GLU A 269 -4.91 9.32 15.59
N LEU A 270 -5.74 8.54 14.88
CA LEU A 270 -5.43 7.15 14.55
C LEU A 270 -4.12 7.04 13.75
N VAL A 271 -3.92 7.92 12.77
CA VAL A 271 -2.68 7.98 11.98
C VAL A 271 -1.49 8.38 12.85
N GLU A 272 -1.62 9.39 13.71
CA GLU A 272 -0.56 9.83 14.63
C GLU A 272 -0.13 8.72 15.61
N LYS A 273 -1.07 8.01 16.23
CA LYS A 273 -0.74 6.90 17.16
C LYS A 273 -0.08 5.72 16.42
N LEU A 274 -0.57 5.36 15.24
CA LEU A 274 -0.05 4.20 14.52
C LEU A 274 1.23 4.48 13.73
N ILE A 275 1.49 5.71 13.28
CA ILE A 275 2.75 6.07 12.59
C ILE A 275 3.95 6.11 13.55
N ALA A 276 3.70 6.27 14.85
CA ALA A 276 4.71 6.10 15.90
C ALA A 276 5.17 4.64 16.10
N VAL A 277 4.45 3.65 15.53
CA VAL A 277 4.86 2.25 15.54
C VAL A 277 5.90 2.01 14.44
N ARG A 278 7.16 1.76 14.83
CA ARG A 278 8.20 1.32 13.88
C ARG A 278 7.70 0.11 13.08
N GLY A 279 7.61 0.26 11.76
CA GLY A 279 7.13 -0.78 10.85
C GLY A 279 5.77 -0.51 10.21
N LEU A 280 4.97 0.41 10.76
CA LEU A 280 3.76 0.90 10.11
C LEU A 280 4.08 2.19 9.35
N GLY A 281 3.76 2.22 8.04
CA GLY A 281 3.77 3.44 7.23
C GLY A 281 2.34 3.90 6.95
N ARG A 282 2.14 5.16 6.52
CA ARG A 282 0.80 5.74 6.29
C ARG A 282 -0.11 4.84 5.46
N TRP A 283 0.40 4.24 4.38
CA TRP A 283 -0.32 3.26 3.56
C TRP A 283 -0.83 2.05 4.37
N SER A 284 -0.02 1.45 5.25
CA SER A 284 -0.46 0.33 6.09
C SER A 284 -1.54 0.75 7.10
N ILE A 285 -1.50 2.00 7.56
CA ILE A 285 -2.50 2.56 8.47
C ILE A 285 -3.79 2.87 7.72
N GLU A 286 -3.72 3.41 6.51
CA GLU A 286 -4.85 3.59 5.60
C GLU A 286 -5.54 2.24 5.31
N MET A 287 -4.76 1.18 5.04
CA MET A 287 -5.31 -0.17 4.88
C MET A 287 -5.94 -0.70 6.17
N PHE A 288 -5.32 -0.51 7.34
CA PHE A 288 -5.89 -0.93 8.62
C PHE A 288 -7.18 -0.18 8.97
N ALA A 289 -7.23 1.14 8.77
CA ALA A 289 -8.43 1.94 8.98
C ALA A 289 -9.57 1.51 8.03
N CYS A 290 -9.24 1.27 6.76
CA CYS A 290 -10.22 0.86 5.75
C CYS A 290 -10.73 -0.58 5.95
N PHE A 291 -9.86 -1.55 6.25
CA PHE A 291 -10.17 -2.98 6.19
C PHE A 291 -10.24 -3.70 7.54
N GLY A 292 -9.46 -3.24 8.53
CA GLY A 292 -9.53 -3.73 9.91
C GLY A 292 -10.61 -2.99 10.71
N LEU A 293 -10.55 -1.66 10.76
CA LEU A 293 -11.53 -0.82 11.48
C LEU A 293 -12.83 -0.58 10.68
N LYS A 294 -12.89 -1.01 9.41
CA LYS A 294 -14.03 -0.86 8.51
C LYS A 294 -14.52 0.61 8.39
N ARG A 295 -13.60 1.58 8.43
CA ARG A 295 -13.92 3.01 8.22
C ARG A 295 -14.15 3.25 6.72
N MET A 296 -15.26 3.88 6.36
CA MET A 296 -15.65 4.10 4.96
C MET A 296 -15.15 5.41 4.35
N ASP A 297 -14.61 6.33 5.15
CA ASP A 297 -14.11 7.63 4.68
C ASP A 297 -12.57 7.74 4.66
N VAL A 298 -11.87 6.69 4.21
CA VAL A 298 -10.39 6.63 4.14
C VAL A 298 -9.94 6.61 2.67
N PHE A 299 -8.86 7.34 2.35
CA PHE A 299 -8.37 7.42 0.98
C PHE A 299 -6.84 7.42 0.85
N SER A 300 -6.28 6.42 0.16
CA SER A 300 -4.84 6.26 -0.06
C SER A 300 -4.38 6.88 -1.39
N VAL A 301 -3.88 8.11 -1.34
CA VAL A 301 -3.20 8.75 -2.48
C VAL A 301 -1.84 8.11 -2.81
N GLY A 302 -1.26 7.39 -1.85
CA GLY A 302 0.04 6.70 -1.99
C GLY A 302 -0.03 5.35 -2.70
N ASP A 303 -1.21 4.76 -2.85
CA ASP A 303 -1.38 3.44 -3.46
C ASP A 303 -1.28 3.48 -5.00
N LEU A 304 -0.30 2.77 -5.57
CA LEU A 304 -0.09 2.71 -7.02
C LEU A 304 -1.14 1.88 -7.77
N GLY A 305 -1.96 1.09 -7.06
CA GLY A 305 -3.16 0.45 -7.58
C GLY A 305 -4.30 1.46 -7.71
N VAL A 306 -4.60 2.22 -6.65
CA VAL A 306 -5.62 3.28 -6.64
C VAL A 306 -5.28 4.36 -7.66
N GLN A 307 -4.04 4.85 -7.70
CA GLN A 307 -3.58 5.80 -8.72
C GLN A 307 -3.84 5.31 -10.15
N ARG A 308 -3.56 4.03 -10.42
CA ARG A 308 -3.73 3.42 -11.74
C ARG A 308 -5.20 3.23 -12.09
N GLY A 309 -6.00 2.77 -11.13
CA GLY A 309 -7.45 2.65 -11.23
C GLY A 309 -8.13 3.98 -11.50
N MET A 310 -7.80 5.03 -10.73
CA MET A 310 -8.31 6.38 -10.97
C MET A 310 -7.91 6.93 -12.33
N ALA A 311 -6.67 6.72 -12.76
CA ALA A 311 -6.21 7.15 -14.08
C ALA A 311 -7.04 6.49 -15.20
N ALA A 312 -7.27 5.17 -15.12
CA ALA A 312 -8.14 4.46 -16.06
C ALA A 312 -9.61 4.93 -15.97
N PHE A 313 -10.15 5.16 -14.76
CA PHE A 313 -11.52 5.65 -14.54
C PHE A 313 -11.78 7.05 -15.13
N VAL A 314 -10.75 7.93 -15.17
CA VAL A 314 -10.84 9.22 -15.88
C VAL A 314 -10.37 9.15 -17.35
N GLY A 315 -10.31 7.95 -17.93
CA GLY A 315 -10.04 7.74 -19.35
C GLY A 315 -8.58 7.91 -19.79
N ARG A 316 -7.61 7.88 -18.87
CA ARG A 316 -6.19 7.95 -19.22
C ARG A 316 -5.64 6.59 -19.64
N ASP A 317 -4.86 6.61 -20.72
CA ASP A 317 -4.07 5.46 -21.14
C ASP A 317 -2.97 5.11 -20.12
N VAL A 318 -3.27 4.15 -19.24
CA VAL A 318 -2.36 3.65 -18.21
C VAL A 318 -1.15 2.91 -18.79
N ALA A 319 -1.18 2.43 -20.04
CA ALA A 319 -0.02 1.80 -20.68
C ALA A 319 1.01 2.86 -21.12
N LYS A 320 0.55 3.94 -21.75
CA LYS A 320 1.40 5.11 -22.11
C LYS A 320 1.99 5.79 -20.87
N LEU A 321 1.26 5.83 -19.75
CA LEU A 321 1.74 6.41 -18.49
C LEU A 321 2.90 5.62 -17.85
N LYS A 322 2.97 4.28 -18.01
CA LYS A 322 4.06 3.43 -17.49
C LYS A 322 5.44 3.75 -18.10
N SER A 323 5.49 4.45 -19.23
CA SER A 323 6.71 4.63 -20.04
C SER A 323 7.54 5.90 -19.70
N LYS A 324 6.97 6.88 -18.98
CA LYS A 324 7.58 8.22 -18.81
C LYS A 324 8.69 8.31 -17.73
N GLY A 325 9.67 7.41 -17.76
CA GLY A 325 11.07 7.61 -17.33
C GLY A 325 11.40 8.13 -15.90
N GLY A 326 10.42 8.27 -15.01
CA GLY A 326 10.59 8.90 -13.69
C GLY A 326 9.96 8.10 -12.54
N LYS A 327 9.64 8.78 -11.43
CA LYS A 327 8.90 8.16 -10.32
C LYS A 327 7.53 7.69 -10.82
N TRP A 328 7.22 6.40 -10.65
CA TRP A 328 5.93 5.80 -10.99
C TRP A 328 4.78 6.58 -10.35
N LYS A 329 3.99 7.28 -11.17
CA LYS A 329 2.84 8.08 -10.72
C LYS A 329 1.83 8.25 -11.85
N TYR A 330 0.63 7.69 -11.68
CA TYR A 330 -0.41 7.69 -12.74
C TYR A 330 -1.34 8.92 -12.66
N MET A 331 -1.45 9.51 -11.47
CA MET A 331 -2.28 10.69 -11.17
C MET A 331 -1.58 11.56 -10.11
N SER A 332 -1.80 12.88 -10.12
CA SER A 332 -1.24 13.74 -9.07
C SER A 332 -2.02 13.58 -7.76
N GLU A 333 -1.37 13.69 -6.60
CA GLU A 333 -2.05 13.56 -5.29
C GLU A 333 -3.16 14.61 -5.13
N LYS A 334 -2.93 15.84 -5.60
CA LYS A 334 -3.93 16.90 -5.66
C LYS A 334 -5.15 16.47 -6.48
N GLU A 335 -4.94 16.01 -7.71
CA GLU A 335 -6.01 15.55 -8.61
C GLU A 335 -6.78 14.36 -8.02
N MET A 336 -6.09 13.42 -7.36
CA MET A 336 -6.74 12.30 -6.68
C MET A 336 -7.68 12.78 -5.56
N LEU A 337 -7.27 13.78 -4.78
CA LEU A 337 -8.10 14.38 -3.73
C LEU A 337 -9.28 15.16 -4.31
N GLU A 338 -9.05 16.00 -5.33
CA GLU A 338 -10.11 16.76 -6.02
C GLU A 338 -11.20 15.87 -6.66
N ILE A 339 -10.85 14.64 -7.05
CA ILE A 339 -11.80 13.63 -7.52
C ILE A 339 -12.43 12.87 -6.35
N SER A 340 -11.64 12.39 -5.39
CA SER A 340 -12.14 11.50 -4.33
C SER A 340 -13.04 12.22 -3.31
N GLU A 341 -12.83 13.53 -3.08
CA GLU A 341 -13.64 14.32 -2.14
C GLU A 341 -15.13 14.32 -2.49
N LYS A 342 -15.47 14.20 -3.78
CA LYS A 342 -16.86 14.10 -4.26
C LYS A 342 -17.59 12.87 -3.74
N PHE A 343 -16.85 11.81 -3.43
CA PHE A 343 -17.37 10.54 -2.91
C PHE A 343 -17.29 10.45 -1.38
N ALA A 344 -16.98 11.54 -0.67
CA ALA A 344 -17.04 11.59 0.78
C ALA A 344 -18.52 11.58 1.26
N PRO A 345 -18.89 10.76 2.26
CA PRO A 345 -18.01 10.12 3.24
C PRO A 345 -17.72 8.63 2.96
N TYR A 346 -17.73 8.19 1.70
CA TYR A 346 -17.58 6.78 1.29
C TYR A 346 -16.32 6.52 0.45
N ARG A 347 -15.28 7.35 0.64
CA ARG A 347 -14.02 7.32 -0.12
C ARG A 347 -13.30 5.95 -0.09
N SER A 348 -13.47 5.15 0.95
CA SER A 348 -12.95 3.78 1.04
C SER A 348 -13.58 2.82 0.03
N LEU A 349 -14.90 2.95 -0.23
CA LEU A 349 -15.59 2.12 -1.21
C LEU A 349 -15.20 2.53 -2.63
N PHE A 350 -15.11 3.85 -2.89
CA PHE A 350 -14.57 4.38 -4.13
C PHE A 350 -13.14 3.85 -4.38
N MET A 351 -12.25 3.95 -3.39
CA MET A 351 -10.88 3.41 -3.41
C MET A 351 -10.84 1.90 -3.72
N TRP A 352 -11.71 1.11 -3.07
CA TRP A 352 -11.80 -0.34 -3.25
C TRP A 352 -12.30 -0.74 -4.66
N LEU A 353 -13.17 0.08 -5.26
CA LEU A 353 -13.61 -0.07 -6.65
C LEU A 353 -12.52 0.36 -7.65
N MET A 354 -11.67 1.35 -7.33
CA MET A 354 -10.55 1.74 -8.21
C MET A 354 -9.58 0.59 -8.49
N TRP A 355 -9.33 -0.31 -7.53
CA TRP A 355 -8.54 -1.53 -7.81
C TRP A 355 -9.20 -2.49 -8.81
N ARG A 356 -10.53 -2.44 -8.97
CA ARG A 356 -11.33 -3.31 -9.85
C ARG A 356 -11.66 -2.68 -11.20
N VAL A 357 -11.20 -1.46 -11.44
CA VAL A 357 -11.33 -0.78 -12.73
C VAL A 357 -10.65 -1.62 -13.83
N GLU A 358 -9.41 -2.08 -13.62
CA GLU A 358 -8.73 -2.95 -14.60
C GLU A 358 -9.43 -4.32 -14.76
N ASP A 359 -9.84 -4.97 -13.67
CA ASP A 359 -10.64 -6.23 -13.70
C ASP A 359 -11.97 -6.08 -14.45
N SER A 360 -12.49 -4.84 -14.55
CA SER A 360 -13.74 -4.53 -15.26
C SER A 360 -13.50 -4.15 -16.72
N PHE A 361 -12.44 -3.38 -17.03
CA PHE A 361 -12.14 -2.92 -18.39
C PHE A 361 -11.44 -3.97 -19.27
N THR A 362 -10.77 -4.97 -18.69
CA THR A 362 -10.12 -6.04 -19.47
C THR A 362 -11.15 -6.88 -20.27
N ASP A 363 -12.41 -6.96 -19.81
CA ASP A 363 -13.54 -7.65 -20.45
C ASP A 363 -14.15 -6.87 -21.65
N VAL A 364 -13.95 -5.55 -21.71
CA VAL A 364 -14.60 -4.68 -22.71
C VAL A 364 -13.77 -4.61 -24.00
N SER A 365 -12.46 -4.88 -23.92
CA SER A 365 -11.53 -4.94 -25.07
C SER A 365 -11.73 -6.16 -25.99
N THR A 366 -12.75 -6.98 -25.72
CA THR A 366 -13.14 -8.18 -26.48
C THR A 366 -14.50 -8.05 -27.17
N LEU A 367 -15.04 -6.84 -27.28
CA LEU A 367 -16.31 -6.51 -27.93
C LEU A 367 -16.20 -5.31 -28.90
N GLU A 368 -15.16 -5.33 -29.76
CA GLU A 368 -15.11 -4.64 -31.06
C GLU A 368 -14.90 -5.68 -32.18
#